data_AF-A0A355QHL0-F1
#
_entry.id   AF-A0A355QHL0-F1
#
_cell.length_a   1.000
_cell.length_b   1.000
_cell.length_c   1.000
_cell.angle_alpha   90.00
_cell.angle_beta   90.00
_cell.angle_gamma   90.00
#
_symmetry.space_group_name_H-M   'P 1'
#
loop_
_entity.id
_entity.type
_entity.pdbx_description
1 polymer ?
#
loop_
_entity_poly.entity_id
_entity_poly.type
_entity_poly.pdbx_seq_one_letter_code
_entity_poly.pdbx_strand_id
1 'polypeptide(L)'
;MTTQTPHLGHPRVRPEPRRSGPGACDGRCSSMPPSYGAGLRLGPRGGVAWFVAGDAAGRRTLARVRPMNGPSVDPAVGEGQWGVRHVAAGLGIGWAVTVFVQFVLMGVGGYDVGEEFSLEAVSLFQVALWFGLFGVPLWVVSSRGLEWSALGLTLERRDILPGLAIGVFAQALLVPAIYAPILFFSDDLDVAADARDLVDKADGLGVVLLIVVVVFGAPVVEELFFRGLALRAFEQRLGRWVGLVASSLVFGLVHFQPLQFPALVMFGLIAGWLAQRDGRLGRAIWAH
;
A
#
# COMPACT_ATOMS: atom_id res chain seq x y z
N MET A 1 41.37 -73.26 19.13
CA MET A 1 42.71 -72.65 18.95
C MET A 1 42.52 -71.20 18.55
N THR A 2 42.93 -70.32 19.46
CA THR A 2 43.23 -68.88 19.38
C THR A 2 43.19 -68.16 18.02
N THR A 3 42.59 -66.96 17.99
CA THR A 3 43.14 -65.71 17.41
C THR A 3 42.19 -64.54 17.74
N GLN A 4 42.61 -63.65 18.65
CA GLN A 4 43.19 -62.31 18.41
C GLN A 4 42.15 -61.17 18.42
N THR A 5 42.14 -60.44 19.53
CA THR A 5 41.64 -59.07 19.67
C THR A 5 42.64 -58.06 19.10
N PRO A 6 42.20 -56.98 18.43
CA PRO A 6 43.02 -55.81 18.18
C PRO A 6 42.66 -54.65 19.12
N HIS A 7 43.69 -54.07 19.73
CA HIS A 7 43.70 -52.71 20.29
C HIS A 7 43.84 -51.66 19.17
N LEU A 8 43.40 -50.42 19.45
CA LEU A 8 43.82 -49.08 18.94
C LEU A 8 42.56 -48.21 18.72
N GLY A 9 42.44 -46.95 19.14
CA GLY A 9 43.33 -46.02 19.83
C GLY A 9 42.54 -44.75 20.23
N HIS A 10 43.09 -43.96 21.15
CA HIS A 10 42.51 -42.71 21.65
C HIS A 10 42.45 -41.61 20.56
N PRO A 11 41.36 -40.82 20.47
CA PRO A 11 41.32 -39.64 19.61
C PRO A 11 42.10 -38.46 20.19
N ARG A 12 42.97 -37.85 19.37
CA ARG A 12 43.70 -36.61 19.67
C ARG A 12 42.74 -35.41 19.62
N VAL A 13 42.55 -34.73 20.75
CA VAL A 13 41.86 -33.43 20.82
C VAL A 13 42.83 -32.33 20.40
N ARG A 14 42.46 -31.50 19.41
CA ARG A 14 43.19 -30.26 19.05
C ARG A 14 42.83 -29.15 20.05
N PRO A 15 43.77 -28.31 20.51
CA PRO A 15 43.46 -27.17 21.36
C PRO A 15 42.89 -26.00 20.54
N GLU A 16 41.82 -25.42 21.05
CA GLU A 16 41.13 -24.23 20.53
C GLU A 16 41.87 -22.94 20.98
N PRO A 17 41.95 -21.87 20.16
CA PRO A 17 42.61 -20.64 20.56
C PRO A 17 41.73 -19.76 21.46
N ARG A 18 42.27 -19.41 22.64
CA ARG A 18 41.66 -18.49 23.61
C ARG A 18 41.44 -17.10 22.99
N ARG A 19 40.20 -16.60 23.05
CA ARG A 19 39.87 -15.17 22.86
C ARG A 19 40.07 -14.43 24.18
N SER A 20 40.98 -13.46 24.19
CA SER A 20 41.16 -12.49 25.26
C SER A 20 40.07 -11.41 25.17
N GLY A 21 39.25 -11.29 26.23
CA GLY A 21 38.36 -10.15 26.44
C GLY A 21 39.09 -8.97 27.11
N PRO A 22 38.64 -7.71 26.90
CA PRO A 22 39.22 -6.56 27.57
C PRO A 22 38.79 -6.49 29.04
N GLY A 23 39.77 -6.17 29.90
CA GLY A 23 39.69 -6.23 31.35
C GLY A 23 38.75 -5.23 32.01
N ALA A 24 38.39 -5.57 33.24
CA ALA A 24 37.65 -4.76 34.19
C ALA A 24 38.44 -3.51 34.60
N CYS A 25 37.75 -2.38 34.70
CA CYS A 25 38.20 -1.23 35.48
C CYS A 25 37.21 -1.01 36.64
N ASP A 26 37.72 -1.21 37.85
CA ASP A 26 37.06 -0.91 39.11
C ASP A 26 37.06 0.60 39.41
N GLY A 27 35.93 1.09 39.92
CA GLY A 27 35.89 2.06 41.03
C GLY A 27 36.37 3.50 40.83
N ARG A 28 35.40 4.42 40.71
CA ARG A 28 35.35 5.78 41.31
C ARG A 28 36.49 6.78 40.98
N CYS A 29 36.18 7.75 40.13
CA CYS A 29 36.55 9.15 40.34
C CYS A 29 35.44 10.07 39.82
N SER A 30 34.85 10.83 40.74
CA SER A 30 33.89 11.90 40.54
C SER A 30 34.60 13.25 40.47
N SER A 31 34.14 14.14 39.59
CA SER A 31 33.95 15.61 39.75
C SER A 31 34.41 16.51 38.58
N MET A 32 33.43 17.26 38.06
CA MET A 32 33.42 18.55 37.34
C MET A 32 33.80 18.66 35.84
N PRO A 33 33.10 19.55 35.10
CA PRO A 33 33.11 19.60 33.63
C PRO A 33 34.10 20.66 33.09
N PRO A 34 34.56 20.56 31.83
CA PRO A 34 35.16 21.71 31.17
C PRO A 34 34.07 22.65 30.64
N SER A 35 34.22 23.91 31.01
CA SER A 35 33.54 25.09 30.50
C SER A 35 33.66 25.20 28.97
N TYR A 36 32.51 25.25 28.27
CA TYR A 36 32.49 25.62 26.86
C TYR A 36 32.54 27.15 26.75
N GLY A 37 33.72 27.68 26.43
CA GLY A 37 33.88 29.06 25.99
C GLY A 37 33.15 29.27 24.67
N ALA A 38 32.12 30.12 24.68
CA ALA A 38 31.46 30.62 23.49
C ALA A 38 32.39 31.57 22.73
N GLY A 39 33.06 31.06 21.70
CA GLY A 39 33.81 31.86 20.74
C GLY A 39 33.01 32.06 19.45
N LEU A 40 32.36 33.21 19.28
CA LEU A 40 31.82 33.63 17.99
C LEU A 40 32.97 33.93 17.02
N ARG A 41 33.05 33.21 15.89
CA ARG A 41 33.81 33.66 14.71
C ARG A 41 32.84 33.93 13.57
N LEU A 42 32.71 35.21 13.22
CA LEU A 42 32.02 35.67 12.02
C LEU A 42 32.94 35.47 10.82
N GLY A 43 32.57 34.56 9.91
CA GLY A 43 33.16 34.45 8.58
C GLY A 43 32.43 35.36 7.58
N PRO A 44 33.13 36.01 6.65
CA PRO A 44 32.50 36.91 5.69
C PRO A 44 31.91 36.11 4.53
N ARG A 45 30.60 36.32 4.30
CA ARG A 45 29.75 35.94 3.15
C ARG A 45 28.69 34.87 3.50
N GLY A 46 27.43 35.27 3.28
CA GLY A 46 26.23 34.65 3.82
C GLY A 46 25.97 33.23 3.36
N GLY A 47 25.78 32.35 4.34
CA GLY A 47 25.22 31.02 4.21
C GLY A 47 24.56 30.66 5.53
N VAL A 48 23.30 30.23 5.50
CA VAL A 48 22.53 29.86 6.70
C VAL A 48 23.21 28.65 7.37
N ALA A 49 23.76 28.86 8.57
CA ALA A 49 24.36 27.78 9.36
C ALA A 49 23.25 27.00 10.07
N TRP A 50 23.04 25.74 9.68
CA TRP A 50 22.21 24.81 10.44
C TRP A 50 23.00 24.27 11.64
N PHE A 51 22.42 24.37 12.83
CA PHE A 51 22.95 23.68 14.01
C PHE A 51 22.84 22.16 13.80
N VAL A 52 23.97 21.47 13.85
CA VAL A 52 24.07 20.02 13.89
C VAL A 52 24.43 19.62 15.31
N ALA A 53 23.47 19.10 16.07
CA ALA A 53 23.77 18.23 17.19
C ALA A 53 24.09 16.85 16.60
N GLY A 54 25.34 16.42 16.72
CA GLY A 54 25.79 15.09 16.31
C GLY A 54 26.01 14.22 17.54
N ASP A 55 25.30 13.10 17.63
CA ASP A 55 25.66 12.02 18.56
C ASP A 55 26.89 11.25 18.05
N ALA A 56 27.68 10.75 18.99
CA ALA A 56 29.01 10.14 18.83
C ALA A 56 29.08 8.87 17.96
N ALA A 57 28.03 8.51 17.21
CA ALA A 57 27.98 7.29 16.39
C ALA A 57 27.88 7.54 14.87
N GLY A 58 27.86 8.80 14.40
CA GLY A 58 28.22 9.17 13.02
C GLY A 58 27.43 8.53 11.86
N ARG A 59 26.37 7.76 12.09
CA ARG A 59 25.55 7.14 11.03
C ARG A 59 24.29 7.96 10.80
N ARG A 60 24.43 8.99 9.96
CA ARG A 60 23.29 9.60 9.28
C ARG A 60 22.88 8.67 8.14
N THR A 61 21.82 7.89 8.34
CA THR A 61 21.07 7.32 7.22
C THR A 61 20.42 8.48 6.49
N LEU A 62 21.14 9.08 5.53
CA LEU A 62 20.49 9.84 4.48
C LEU A 62 19.43 8.91 3.91
N ALA A 63 18.14 9.27 4.05
CA ALA A 63 17.08 8.56 3.38
C ALA A 63 17.43 8.52 1.89
N ARG A 64 17.93 7.38 1.42
CA ARG A 64 18.37 7.20 0.05
C ARG A 64 17.13 7.39 -0.80
N VAL A 65 17.05 8.52 -1.52
CA VAL A 65 16.03 8.73 -2.54
C VAL A 65 16.17 7.57 -3.52
N ARG A 66 15.17 6.68 -3.55
CA ARG A 66 15.19 5.51 -4.41
C ARG A 66 15.21 6.02 -5.86
N PRO A 67 16.13 5.58 -6.72
CA PRO A 67 16.18 6.05 -8.10
C PRO A 67 14.83 5.77 -8.77
N MET A 68 14.31 6.74 -9.55
CA MET A 68 12.99 6.62 -10.19
C MET A 68 12.84 5.41 -11.13
N ASN A 69 13.97 4.80 -11.53
CA ASN A 69 14.05 3.63 -12.39
C ASN A 69 14.25 2.31 -11.63
N GLY A 70 14.28 2.33 -10.29
CA GLY A 70 14.40 1.12 -9.46
C GLY A 70 13.06 0.38 -9.31
N PRO A 71 13.09 -0.93 -9.05
CA PRO A 71 11.88 -1.68 -8.74
C PRO A 71 11.18 -1.10 -7.50
N SER A 72 9.84 -1.07 -7.52
CA SER A 72 8.95 -0.50 -6.48
C SER A 72 9.11 -1.21 -5.13
N VAL A 73 9.53 -2.48 -5.15
CA VAL A 73 9.88 -3.34 -4.01
C VAL A 73 11.26 -3.92 -4.22
N ASP A 74 11.90 -4.36 -3.13
CA ASP A 74 13.06 -5.24 -3.27
C ASP A 74 12.67 -6.46 -4.13
N PRO A 75 13.28 -6.67 -5.31
CA PRO A 75 12.94 -7.77 -6.21
C PRO A 75 13.02 -9.14 -5.51
N ALA A 76 13.85 -9.27 -4.46
CA ALA A 76 13.95 -10.48 -3.65
C ALA A 76 12.65 -10.85 -2.90
N VAL A 77 11.78 -9.88 -2.61
CA VAL A 77 10.47 -10.11 -1.97
C VAL A 77 9.39 -10.40 -3.02
N GLY A 78 9.55 -9.88 -4.24
CA GLY A 78 8.56 -9.99 -5.31
C GLY A 78 8.62 -11.29 -6.10
N GLU A 79 9.82 -11.85 -6.33
CA GLU A 79 9.97 -13.02 -7.19
C GLU A 79 9.33 -14.28 -6.59
N GLY A 80 8.30 -14.79 -7.27
CA GLY A 80 7.68 -16.09 -6.99
C GLY A 80 6.66 -16.14 -5.85
N GLN A 81 6.51 -15.06 -5.07
CA GLN A 81 5.58 -15.05 -3.94
C GLN A 81 4.13 -14.89 -4.40
N TRP A 82 3.79 -13.88 -5.19
CA TRP A 82 2.47 -13.74 -5.79
C TRP A 82 2.57 -13.39 -7.28
N GLY A 83 1.43 -13.11 -7.92
CA GLY A 83 1.38 -12.90 -9.36
C GLY A 83 -0.06 -12.83 -9.87
N VAL A 84 -0.22 -12.72 -11.20
CA VAL A 84 -1.50 -12.47 -11.87
C VAL A 84 -2.62 -13.46 -11.48
N ARG A 85 -2.28 -14.72 -11.17
CA ARG A 85 -3.27 -15.70 -10.69
C ARG A 85 -3.99 -15.27 -9.40
N HIS A 86 -3.28 -14.56 -8.51
CA HIS A 86 -3.84 -14.06 -7.26
C HIS A 86 -4.72 -12.83 -7.50
N VAL A 87 -4.36 -12.00 -8.49
CA VAL A 87 -5.23 -10.90 -8.95
C VAL A 87 -6.54 -11.48 -9.48
N ALA A 88 -6.47 -12.47 -10.37
CA ALA A 88 -7.65 -13.12 -10.93
C ALA A 88 -8.49 -13.81 -9.84
N ALA A 89 -7.86 -14.49 -8.87
CA ALA A 89 -8.55 -15.10 -7.75
C ALA A 89 -9.25 -14.05 -6.87
N GLY A 90 -8.60 -12.93 -6.57
CA GLY A 90 -9.20 -11.86 -5.75
C GLY A 90 -10.43 -11.25 -6.42
N LEU A 91 -10.34 -10.93 -7.72
CA LEU A 91 -11.49 -10.42 -8.47
C LEU A 91 -12.61 -11.47 -8.56
N GLY A 92 -12.27 -12.71 -8.92
CA GLY A 92 -13.24 -13.79 -9.08
C GLY A 92 -13.96 -14.15 -7.78
N ILE A 93 -13.24 -14.29 -6.67
CA ILE A 93 -13.83 -14.55 -5.34
C ILE A 93 -14.70 -13.38 -4.91
N GLY A 94 -14.21 -12.15 -5.05
CA GLY A 94 -14.95 -10.96 -4.65
C GLY A 94 -16.29 -10.87 -5.37
N TRP A 95 -16.30 -10.97 -6.70
CA TRP A 95 -17.54 -10.96 -7.47
C TRP A 95 -18.45 -12.16 -7.19
N ALA A 96 -17.90 -13.37 -7.06
CA ALA A 96 -18.70 -14.55 -6.74
C ALA A 96 -19.41 -14.41 -5.39
N VAL A 97 -18.71 -13.89 -4.36
CA VAL A 97 -19.30 -13.65 -3.04
C VAL A 97 -20.35 -12.53 -3.11
N THR A 98 -20.07 -11.43 -3.81
CA THR A 98 -21.03 -10.34 -3.99
C THR A 98 -22.31 -10.81 -4.72
N VAL A 99 -22.18 -11.55 -5.82
CA VAL A 99 -23.32 -12.12 -6.57
C VAL A 99 -24.11 -13.10 -5.70
N PHE A 100 -23.42 -13.93 -4.92
CA PHE A 100 -24.07 -14.84 -3.99
C PHE A 100 -24.88 -14.08 -2.92
N VAL A 101 -24.32 -13.03 -2.33
CA VAL A 101 -25.01 -12.19 -1.34
C VAL A 101 -26.21 -11.48 -1.96
N GLN A 102 -26.08 -10.95 -3.18
CA GLN A 102 -27.21 -10.37 -3.92
C GLN A 102 -28.35 -11.38 -4.11
N PHE A 103 -28.03 -12.60 -4.55
CA PHE A 103 -29.00 -13.67 -4.76
C PHE A 103 -29.73 -14.05 -3.46
N VAL A 104 -28.99 -14.15 -2.34
CA VAL A 104 -29.58 -14.42 -1.02
C VAL A 104 -30.50 -13.29 -0.58
N LEU A 105 -30.09 -12.03 -0.76
CA LEU A 105 -30.95 -10.88 -0.44
C LEU A 105 -32.19 -10.82 -1.31
N MET A 106 -32.12 -11.13 -2.61
CA MET A 106 -33.31 -11.21 -3.45
C MET A 106 -34.26 -12.34 -2.98
N GLY A 107 -33.71 -13.51 -2.63
CA GLY A 107 -34.51 -14.66 -2.21
C GLY A 107 -35.16 -14.53 -0.82
N VAL A 108 -34.53 -13.81 0.12
CA VAL A 108 -34.96 -13.74 1.52
C VAL A 108 -35.38 -12.34 1.95
N GLY A 109 -34.80 -11.31 1.35
CA GLY A 109 -35.05 -9.91 1.65
C GLY A 109 -36.27 -9.33 0.94
N GLY A 110 -36.91 -10.09 0.05
CA GLY A 110 -38.13 -9.67 -0.64
C GLY A 110 -37.92 -8.61 -1.72
N TYR A 111 -36.70 -8.51 -2.27
CA TYR A 111 -36.41 -7.61 -3.39
C TYR A 111 -36.93 -8.22 -4.70
N ASP A 112 -37.71 -7.44 -5.45
CA ASP A 112 -38.17 -7.83 -6.78
C ASP A 112 -37.12 -7.54 -7.88
N VAL A 113 -37.25 -8.22 -9.02
CA VAL A 113 -36.36 -7.98 -10.16
C VAL A 113 -36.56 -6.57 -10.70
N GLY A 114 -35.49 -5.77 -10.68
CA GLY A 114 -35.51 -4.38 -11.13
C GLY A 114 -35.79 -3.37 -10.01
N GLU A 115 -36.02 -3.83 -8.79
CA GLU A 115 -36.06 -2.97 -7.61
C GLU A 115 -34.65 -2.49 -7.24
N GLU A 116 -34.54 -1.23 -6.81
CA GLU A 116 -33.28 -0.68 -6.35
C GLU A 116 -32.95 -1.15 -4.93
N PHE A 117 -31.69 -1.52 -4.71
CA PHE A 117 -31.22 -1.94 -3.39
C PHE A 117 -31.12 -0.77 -2.41
N SER A 118 -31.45 -1.05 -1.14
CA SER A 118 -31.25 -0.09 -0.04
C SER A 118 -29.76 0.24 0.16
N LEU A 119 -29.46 1.34 0.84
CA LEU A 119 -28.07 1.71 1.15
C LEU A 119 -27.36 0.68 2.02
N GLU A 120 -28.07 -0.01 2.92
CA GLU A 120 -27.46 -1.08 3.71
C GLU A 120 -27.09 -2.28 2.84
N ALA A 121 -27.95 -2.64 1.88
CA ALA A 121 -27.69 -3.70 0.92
C ALA A 121 -26.49 -3.36 0.02
N VAL A 122 -26.43 -2.13 -0.50
CA VAL A 122 -25.28 -1.65 -1.28
C VAL A 122 -23.99 -1.69 -0.46
N SER A 123 -24.03 -1.22 0.80
CA SER A 123 -22.87 -1.28 1.70
C SER A 123 -22.43 -2.72 1.97
N LEU A 124 -23.38 -3.65 2.12
CA LEU A 124 -23.11 -5.07 2.29
C LEU A 124 -22.45 -5.68 1.05
N PHE A 125 -22.84 -5.28 -0.17
CA PHE A 125 -22.20 -5.74 -1.40
C PHE A 125 -20.74 -5.31 -1.50
N GLN A 126 -20.41 -4.10 -1.03
CA GLN A 126 -19.03 -3.62 -0.95
C GLN A 126 -18.20 -4.45 0.03
N VAL A 127 -18.75 -4.76 1.22
CA VAL A 127 -18.06 -5.63 2.19
C VAL A 127 -17.92 -7.06 1.66
N ALA A 128 -18.93 -7.57 0.94
CA ALA A 128 -18.87 -8.88 0.28
C ALA A 128 -17.73 -8.95 -0.76
N LEU A 129 -17.52 -7.88 -1.52
CA LEU A 129 -16.44 -7.78 -2.51
C LEU A 129 -15.05 -7.88 -1.85
N TRP A 130 -14.90 -7.37 -0.63
CA TRP A 130 -13.64 -7.41 0.11
C TRP A 130 -13.19 -8.82 0.52
N PHE A 131 -14.07 -9.83 0.51
CA PHE A 131 -13.64 -11.22 0.70
C PHE A 131 -12.62 -11.65 -0.36
N GLY A 132 -12.75 -11.14 -1.59
CA GLY A 132 -11.75 -11.31 -2.63
C GLY A 132 -10.62 -10.29 -2.53
N LEU A 133 -10.97 -9.00 -2.52
CA LEU A 133 -10.00 -7.91 -2.64
C LEU A 133 -9.08 -7.78 -1.42
N PHE A 134 -9.56 -8.02 -0.20
CA PHE A 134 -8.74 -8.04 1.01
C PHE A 134 -8.32 -9.46 1.39
N GLY A 135 -9.23 -10.43 1.24
CA GLY A 135 -8.97 -11.82 1.64
C GLY A 135 -7.81 -12.47 0.89
N VAL A 136 -7.63 -12.19 -0.41
CA VAL A 136 -6.48 -12.73 -1.15
C VAL A 136 -5.15 -12.10 -0.73
N PRO A 137 -4.98 -10.76 -0.63
CA PRO A 137 -3.80 -10.16 0.00
C PRO A 137 -3.51 -10.71 1.40
N LEU A 138 -4.53 -10.81 2.26
CA LEU A 138 -4.40 -11.37 3.61
C LEU A 138 -3.87 -12.81 3.56
N TRP A 139 -4.45 -13.66 2.71
CA TRP A 139 -4.01 -15.03 2.51
C TRP A 139 -2.57 -15.08 1.98
N VAL A 140 -2.20 -14.24 1.01
CA VAL A 140 -0.83 -14.17 0.49
C VAL A 140 0.16 -13.81 1.60
N VAL A 141 -0.13 -12.77 2.38
CA VAL A 141 0.73 -12.29 3.46
C VAL A 141 0.89 -13.35 4.55
N SER A 142 -0.21 -13.93 5.02
CA SER A 142 -0.22 -14.94 6.08
C SER A 142 0.42 -16.27 5.66
N SER A 143 0.02 -16.82 4.52
CA SER A 143 0.52 -18.13 4.04
C SER A 143 2.01 -18.16 3.73
N ARG A 144 2.62 -16.98 3.53
CA ARG A 144 4.03 -16.83 3.17
C ARG A 144 4.87 -16.15 4.25
N GLY A 145 4.29 -15.86 5.41
CA GLY A 145 4.98 -15.21 6.52
C GLY A 145 5.53 -13.82 6.16
N LEU A 146 4.81 -13.07 5.33
CA LEU A 146 5.20 -11.72 4.91
C LEU A 146 4.68 -10.68 5.89
N GLU A 147 5.33 -9.53 5.87
CA GLU A 147 4.77 -8.32 6.47
C GLU A 147 3.91 -7.56 5.46
N TRP A 148 2.95 -6.79 5.94
CA TRP A 148 2.11 -5.93 5.09
C TRP A 148 2.91 -4.88 4.30
N SER A 149 4.10 -4.53 4.78
CA SER A 149 5.09 -3.69 4.07
C SER A 149 5.53 -4.32 2.72
N ALA A 150 5.46 -5.65 2.58
CA ALA A 150 5.72 -6.35 1.32
C ALA A 150 4.70 -6.04 0.22
N LEU A 151 3.49 -5.61 0.60
CA LEU A 151 2.47 -5.04 -0.30
C LEU A 151 2.49 -3.50 -0.29
N GLY A 152 3.41 -2.88 0.44
CA GLY A 152 3.56 -1.43 0.52
C GLY A 152 2.61 -0.78 1.51
N LEU A 153 1.88 -1.55 2.34
CA LEU A 153 1.02 -0.98 3.36
C LEU A 153 1.89 -0.41 4.49
N THR A 154 2.24 0.86 4.33
CA THR A 154 2.98 1.66 5.30
C THR A 154 2.43 3.07 5.20
N LEU A 155 1.87 3.55 6.31
CA LEU A 155 1.24 4.86 6.41
C LEU A 155 2.14 5.78 7.22
N GLU A 156 2.39 6.98 6.70
CA GLU A 156 3.15 8.01 7.41
C GLU A 156 2.37 9.32 7.43
N ARG A 157 2.54 10.12 8.48
CA ARG A 157 1.85 11.42 8.61
C ARG A 157 2.14 12.38 7.45
N ARG A 158 3.33 12.28 6.84
CA ARG A 158 3.72 13.09 5.67
C ARG A 158 2.97 12.74 4.39
N ASP A 159 2.24 11.62 4.38
CA ASP A 159 1.48 11.18 3.21
C ASP A 159 0.07 11.81 3.17
N ILE A 160 -0.45 12.28 4.31
CA ILE A 160 -1.83 12.77 4.47
C ILE A 160 -2.11 13.99 3.58
N LEU A 161 -1.43 15.10 3.85
CA LEU A 161 -1.73 16.37 3.19
C LEU A 161 -1.46 16.33 1.68
N PRO A 162 -0.33 15.79 1.19
CA PRO A 162 -0.10 15.66 -0.25
C PRO A 162 -1.10 14.70 -0.91
N GLY A 163 -1.48 13.60 -0.24
CA GLY A 163 -2.48 12.67 -0.76
C GLY A 163 -3.83 13.37 -0.95
N LEU A 164 -4.37 13.99 0.11
CA LEU A 164 -5.62 14.73 0.06
C LEU A 164 -5.61 15.84 -1.01
N ALA A 165 -4.50 16.58 -1.11
CA ALA A 165 -4.36 17.62 -2.14
C ALA A 165 -4.41 17.05 -3.56
N ILE A 166 -3.80 15.89 -3.79
CA ILE A 166 -3.86 15.20 -5.09
C ILE A 166 -5.27 14.71 -5.38
N GLY A 167 -5.97 14.13 -4.40
CA GLY A 167 -7.36 13.67 -4.56
C GLY A 167 -8.30 14.83 -4.89
N VAL A 168 -8.22 15.92 -4.13
CA VAL A 168 -8.98 17.16 -4.39
C VAL A 168 -8.65 17.73 -5.76
N PHE A 169 -7.37 17.77 -6.15
CA PHE A 169 -6.98 18.24 -7.48
C PHE A 169 -7.52 17.33 -8.60
N ALA A 170 -7.49 16.01 -8.42
CA ALA A 170 -8.03 15.06 -9.38
C ALA A 170 -9.53 15.27 -9.57
N GLN A 171 -10.28 15.42 -8.48
CA GLN A 171 -11.74 15.65 -8.54
C GLN A 171 -12.12 17.05 -9.04
N ALA A 172 -11.49 18.10 -8.51
CA ALA A 172 -11.87 19.47 -8.82
C ALA A 172 -11.38 19.95 -10.20
N LEU A 173 -10.33 19.34 -10.76
CA LEU A 173 -9.75 19.77 -12.03
C LEU A 173 -9.64 18.66 -13.07
N LEU A 174 -9.00 17.53 -12.75
CA LEU A 174 -8.72 16.51 -13.77
C LEU A 174 -9.99 15.85 -14.30
N VAL A 175 -10.92 15.49 -13.41
CA VAL A 175 -12.22 14.93 -13.77
C VAL A 175 -12.99 15.89 -14.70
N PRO A 176 -13.27 17.15 -14.31
CA PRO A 176 -13.88 18.11 -15.22
C PRO A 176 -13.12 18.30 -16.54
N ALA A 177 -11.79 18.33 -16.51
CA ALA A 177 -11.00 18.50 -17.73
C ALA A 177 -11.12 17.31 -18.70
N ILE A 178 -11.23 16.08 -18.19
CA ILE A 178 -11.45 14.86 -19.00
C ILE A 178 -12.84 14.88 -19.64
N TYR A 179 -13.86 15.33 -18.91
CA TYR A 179 -15.23 15.32 -19.39
C TYR A 179 -15.62 16.58 -20.17
N ALA A 180 -14.89 17.69 -20.05
CA ALA A 180 -15.20 18.93 -20.76
C ALA A 180 -15.34 18.75 -22.29
N PRO A 181 -14.45 18.00 -23.00
CA PRO A 181 -14.66 17.73 -24.42
C PRO A 181 -15.92 16.89 -24.69
N ILE A 182 -16.25 15.94 -23.83
CA ILE A 182 -17.42 15.07 -23.98
C ILE A 182 -18.71 15.89 -23.78
N LEU A 183 -18.76 16.69 -22.72
CA LEU A 183 -19.89 17.56 -22.40
C LEU A 183 -20.07 18.67 -23.43
N PHE A 184 -18.99 19.13 -24.05
CA PHE A 184 -19.07 20.09 -25.16
C PHE A 184 -19.82 19.55 -26.39
N PHE A 185 -19.84 18.23 -26.58
CA PHE A 185 -20.57 17.58 -27.68
C PHE A 185 -21.86 16.88 -27.26
N SER A 186 -22.13 16.80 -25.96
CA SER A 186 -23.25 16.05 -25.37
C SER A 186 -23.75 16.75 -24.11
N ASP A 187 -24.76 17.60 -24.24
CA ASP A 187 -25.30 18.41 -23.14
C ASP A 187 -25.99 17.58 -22.03
N ASP A 188 -26.29 16.30 -22.27
CA ASP A 188 -27.14 15.45 -21.41
C ASP A 188 -26.37 14.40 -20.55
N LEU A 189 -25.04 14.45 -20.45
CA LEU A 189 -24.27 13.43 -19.71
C LEU A 189 -24.01 13.84 -18.25
N ASP A 190 -24.66 13.17 -17.29
CA ASP A 190 -24.34 13.31 -15.86
C ASP A 190 -23.31 12.26 -15.40
N VAL A 191 -22.05 12.68 -15.36
CA VAL A 191 -20.92 11.83 -14.93
C VAL A 191 -20.93 11.55 -13.42
N ALA A 192 -21.55 12.44 -12.63
CA ALA A 192 -21.60 12.33 -11.19
C ALA A 192 -22.90 11.65 -10.70
N ALA A 193 -23.75 11.19 -11.61
CA ALA A 193 -25.07 10.59 -11.30
C ALA A 193 -24.97 9.50 -10.23
N ASP A 194 -24.12 8.48 -10.44
CA ASP A 194 -24.00 7.37 -9.48
C ASP A 194 -23.56 7.85 -8.08
N ALA A 195 -22.69 8.86 -8.01
CA ALA A 195 -22.26 9.44 -6.74
C ALA A 195 -23.38 10.26 -6.08
N ARG A 196 -24.20 10.97 -6.87
CA ARG A 196 -25.37 11.72 -6.40
C ARG A 196 -26.50 10.81 -5.95
N ASP A 197 -26.82 9.77 -6.72
CA ASP A 197 -27.82 8.76 -6.36
C ASP A 197 -27.51 8.09 -5.01
N LEU A 198 -26.24 7.82 -4.73
CA LEU A 198 -25.79 7.30 -3.43
C LEU A 198 -25.99 8.31 -2.28
N VAL A 199 -25.83 9.60 -2.56
CA VAL A 199 -26.04 10.69 -1.59
C VAL A 199 -27.52 11.03 -1.42
N ASP A 200 -28.33 10.92 -2.48
CA ASP A 200 -29.75 11.25 -2.45
C ASP A 200 -30.59 10.16 -1.75
N LYS A 201 -30.11 8.92 -1.72
CA LYS A 201 -30.69 7.81 -0.94
C LYS A 201 -30.34 7.88 0.56
N ALA A 202 -29.60 8.90 0.98
CA ALA A 202 -28.94 8.94 2.27
C ALA A 202 -29.84 9.42 3.43
N ASP A 203 -30.58 8.49 4.05
CA ASP A 203 -31.31 8.72 5.32
C ASP A 203 -30.79 7.82 6.47
N GLY A 204 -30.57 8.40 7.66
CA GLY A 204 -30.35 7.65 8.90
C GLY A 204 -29.03 6.85 9.01
N LEU A 205 -29.10 5.62 9.52
CA LEU A 205 -27.94 4.75 9.80
C LEU A 205 -27.25 4.24 8.53
N GLY A 206 -27.98 4.09 7.41
CA GLY A 206 -27.44 3.62 6.13
C GLY A 206 -26.34 4.55 5.59
N VAL A 207 -26.48 5.86 5.82
CA VAL A 207 -25.49 6.88 5.41
C VAL A 207 -24.17 6.71 6.15
N VAL A 208 -24.24 6.53 7.47
CA VAL A 208 -23.04 6.38 8.29
C VAL A 208 -22.27 5.13 7.88
N LEU A 209 -22.99 4.03 7.65
CA LEU A 209 -22.39 2.78 7.16
C LEU A 209 -21.75 2.98 5.79
N LEU A 210 -22.46 3.61 4.85
CA LEU A 210 -21.98 3.87 3.51
C LEU A 210 -20.71 4.73 3.52
N ILE A 211 -20.70 5.82 4.31
CA ILE A 211 -19.52 6.69 4.47
C ILE A 211 -18.34 5.88 5.01
N VAL A 212 -18.53 5.09 6.07
CA VAL A 212 -17.46 4.28 6.65
C VAL A 212 -16.89 3.31 5.62
N VAL A 213 -17.75 2.63 4.87
CA VAL A 213 -17.34 1.63 3.88
C VAL A 213 -16.68 2.28 2.66
N VAL A 214 -17.26 3.33 2.09
CA VAL A 214 -16.82 3.93 0.82
C VAL A 214 -15.70 4.95 1.02
N VAL A 215 -15.78 5.80 2.06
CA VAL A 215 -14.80 6.89 2.26
C VAL A 215 -13.54 6.40 2.97
N PHE A 216 -13.64 5.38 3.82
CA PHE A 216 -12.49 4.90 4.58
C PHE A 216 -12.08 3.48 4.22
N GLY A 217 -13.04 2.56 4.13
CA GLY A 217 -12.75 1.16 3.87
C GLY A 217 -12.26 0.89 2.44
N ALA A 218 -12.99 1.39 1.44
CA ALA A 218 -12.70 1.16 0.03
C ALA A 218 -11.31 1.69 -0.36
N PRO A 219 -10.89 2.94 -0.04
CA PRO A 219 -9.53 3.42 -0.29
C PRO A 219 -8.44 2.48 0.21
N VAL A 220 -8.59 1.94 1.43
CA VAL A 220 -7.57 1.04 2.00
C VAL A 220 -7.55 -0.30 1.27
N VAL A 221 -8.72 -0.92 1.07
CA VAL A 221 -8.83 -2.24 0.46
C VAL A 221 -8.45 -2.21 -1.02
N GLU A 222 -8.92 -1.22 -1.75
CA GLU A 222 -8.66 -1.07 -3.18
C GLU A 222 -7.20 -0.72 -3.44
N GLU A 223 -6.60 0.22 -2.71
CA GLU A 223 -5.18 0.53 -2.90
C GLU A 223 -4.28 -0.63 -2.49
N LEU A 224 -4.62 -1.36 -1.43
CA LEU A 224 -3.92 -2.60 -1.07
C LEU A 224 -4.00 -3.65 -2.18
N PHE A 225 -5.17 -3.86 -2.76
CA PHE A 225 -5.36 -4.86 -3.80
C PHE A 225 -4.73 -4.43 -5.13
N PHE A 226 -5.11 -3.27 -5.66
CA PHE A 226 -4.70 -2.83 -7.00
C PHE A 226 -3.25 -2.33 -7.04
N ARG A 227 -2.79 -1.61 -6.00
CA ARG A 227 -1.44 -1.00 -6.02
C ARG A 227 -0.45 -1.86 -5.23
N GLY A 228 -0.90 -2.47 -4.15
CA GLY A 228 -0.08 -3.40 -3.37
C GLY A 228 0.10 -4.75 -4.04
N LEU A 229 -0.99 -5.40 -4.48
CA LEU A 229 -0.93 -6.75 -5.05
C LEU A 229 -0.88 -6.78 -6.59
N ALA A 230 -1.83 -6.15 -7.27
CA ALA A 230 -2.03 -6.28 -8.72
C ALA A 230 -0.97 -5.55 -9.54
N LEU A 231 -0.71 -4.28 -9.24
CA LEU A 231 0.32 -3.49 -9.90
C LEU A 231 1.66 -4.22 -9.84
N ARG A 232 2.08 -4.66 -8.66
CA ARG A 232 3.35 -5.39 -8.48
C ARG A 232 3.37 -6.70 -9.27
N ALA A 233 2.26 -7.44 -9.30
CA ALA A 233 2.13 -8.65 -10.10
C ALA A 233 2.25 -8.38 -11.62
N PHE A 234 1.71 -7.26 -12.10
CA PHE A 234 1.82 -6.86 -13.50
C PHE A 234 3.22 -6.33 -13.83
N GLU A 235 3.84 -5.55 -12.94
CA GLU A 235 5.20 -5.07 -13.09
C GLU A 235 6.20 -6.22 -13.25
N GLN A 236 6.04 -7.29 -12.46
CA GLN A 236 6.89 -8.48 -12.55
C GLN A 236 6.82 -9.18 -13.91
N ARG A 237 5.66 -9.14 -14.58
CA ARG A 237 5.46 -9.81 -15.88
C ARG A 237 5.68 -8.91 -17.09
N LEU A 238 5.28 -7.65 -17.00
CA LEU A 238 5.16 -6.73 -18.13
C LEU A 238 6.14 -5.55 -18.04
N GLY A 239 6.84 -5.40 -16.92
CA GLY A 239 7.70 -4.26 -16.64
C GLY A 239 6.94 -3.09 -16.02
N ARG A 240 7.69 -2.11 -15.49
CA ARG A 240 7.17 -1.00 -14.66
C ARG A 240 6.06 -0.18 -15.35
N TRP A 241 6.29 0.27 -16.57
CA TRP A 241 5.35 1.17 -17.26
C TRP A 241 4.12 0.45 -17.79
N VAL A 242 4.30 -0.72 -18.38
CA VAL A 242 3.16 -1.53 -18.87
C VAL A 242 2.34 -2.06 -17.68
N GLY A 243 3.00 -2.45 -16.59
CA GLY A 243 2.33 -2.86 -15.36
C GLY A 243 1.49 -1.75 -14.73
N LEU A 244 1.98 -0.49 -14.77
CA LEU A 244 1.21 0.68 -14.36
C LEU A 244 -0.08 0.80 -15.16
N VAL A 245 0.04 0.87 -16.49
CA VAL A 245 -1.12 1.02 -17.39
C VAL A 245 -2.08 -0.16 -17.25
N ALA A 246 -1.58 -1.39 -17.21
CA ALA A 246 -2.39 -2.58 -17.05
C ALA A 246 -3.18 -2.57 -15.73
N SER A 247 -2.54 -2.19 -14.61
CA SER A 247 -3.23 -2.09 -13.32
C SER A 247 -4.31 -1.01 -13.35
N SER A 248 -4.03 0.15 -13.92
CA SER A 248 -4.98 1.25 -14.04
C SER A 248 -6.18 0.91 -14.93
N LEU A 249 -5.95 0.19 -16.02
CA LEU A 249 -7.02 -0.31 -16.90
C LEU A 249 -7.89 -1.35 -16.18
N VAL A 250 -7.27 -2.32 -15.49
CA VAL A 250 -8.01 -3.32 -14.71
C VAL A 250 -8.84 -2.63 -13.63
N PHE A 251 -8.26 -1.67 -12.90
CA PHE A 251 -8.98 -0.86 -11.92
C PHE A 251 -10.22 -0.20 -12.53
N GLY A 252 -10.11 0.51 -13.66
CA GLY A 252 -11.26 1.13 -14.30
C GLY A 252 -12.29 0.11 -14.84
N LEU A 253 -11.84 -1.00 -15.42
CA LEU A 253 -12.72 -2.01 -16.03
C LEU A 253 -13.62 -2.70 -15.01
N VAL A 254 -13.10 -3.01 -13.82
CA VAL A 254 -13.86 -3.78 -12.80
C VAL A 254 -15.02 -3.00 -12.19
N HIS A 255 -15.10 -1.68 -12.42
CA HIS A 255 -16.20 -0.84 -11.96
C HIS A 255 -17.43 -0.92 -12.88
N PHE A 256 -17.27 -1.41 -14.12
CA PHE A 256 -18.37 -1.54 -15.09
C PHE A 256 -19.16 -0.24 -15.35
N GLN A 257 -18.51 0.92 -15.25
CA GLN A 257 -19.10 2.23 -15.49
C GLN A 257 -18.45 2.88 -16.74
N PRO A 258 -19.00 2.67 -17.95
CA PRO A 258 -18.39 3.18 -19.19
C PRO A 258 -18.17 4.69 -19.18
N LEU A 259 -19.10 5.45 -18.58
CA LEU A 259 -18.99 6.91 -18.49
C LEU A 259 -17.85 7.32 -17.55
N GLN A 260 -17.69 6.65 -16.40
CA GLN A 260 -16.65 6.97 -15.42
C GLN A 260 -15.27 6.39 -15.75
N PHE A 261 -15.23 5.41 -16.67
CA PHE A 261 -14.03 4.66 -17.02
C PHE A 261 -12.80 5.54 -17.30
N PRO A 262 -12.86 6.62 -18.11
CA PRO A 262 -11.69 7.47 -18.36
C PRO A 262 -11.12 8.10 -17.08
N ALA A 263 -11.99 8.58 -16.18
CA ALA A 263 -11.56 9.14 -14.90
C ALA A 263 -11.00 8.05 -13.97
N LEU A 264 -11.62 6.87 -13.92
CA LEU A 264 -11.13 5.76 -13.10
C LEU A 264 -9.75 5.28 -13.56
N VAL A 265 -9.51 5.19 -14.87
CA VAL A 265 -8.19 4.85 -15.41
C VAL A 265 -7.16 5.95 -15.10
N MET A 266 -7.54 7.22 -15.23
CA MET A 266 -6.67 8.35 -14.89
C MET A 266 -6.28 8.34 -13.41
N PHE A 267 -7.25 8.15 -12.51
CA PHE A 267 -6.97 7.98 -11.08
C PHE A 267 -6.12 6.73 -10.82
N GLY A 268 -6.42 5.65 -11.53
CA GLY A 268 -5.60 4.45 -11.71
C GLY A 268 -4.12 4.75 -11.89
N LEU A 269 -3.80 5.62 -12.85
CA LEU A 269 -2.43 6.00 -13.21
C LEU A 269 -1.78 6.85 -12.12
N ILE A 270 -2.52 7.79 -11.52
CA ILE A 270 -2.03 8.65 -10.44
C ILE A 270 -1.65 7.79 -9.23
N ALA A 271 -2.58 6.99 -8.72
CA ALA A 271 -2.37 6.15 -7.55
C ALA A 271 -1.28 5.10 -7.79
N GLY A 272 -1.25 4.48 -8.99
CA GLY A 272 -0.20 3.56 -9.37
C GLY A 272 1.19 4.21 -9.44
N TRP A 273 1.28 5.42 -10.00
CA TRP A 273 2.53 6.17 -10.04
C TRP A 273 3.02 6.57 -8.63
N LEU A 274 2.11 6.99 -7.75
CA LEU A 274 2.44 7.27 -6.34
C LEU A 274 3.01 6.03 -5.65
N ALA A 275 2.34 4.89 -5.78
CA ALA A 275 2.81 3.62 -5.22
C ALA A 275 4.19 3.22 -5.76
N GLN A 276 4.41 3.40 -7.07
CA GLN A 276 5.68 3.14 -7.75
C GLN A 276 6.82 4.06 -7.33
N ARG A 277 6.52 5.33 -7.06
CA ARG A 277 7.48 6.36 -6.65
C ARG A 277 7.86 6.18 -5.19
N ASP A 278 6.89 5.88 -4.34
CA ASP A 278 7.05 5.93 -2.89
C ASP A 278 7.43 4.57 -2.30
N GLY A 279 7.14 3.48 -3.03
CA GLY A 279 7.26 2.10 -2.55
C GLY A 279 6.23 1.74 -1.48
N ARG A 280 5.31 2.65 -1.17
CA ARG A 280 4.27 2.53 -0.14
C ARG A 280 2.95 3.13 -0.60
N LEU A 281 1.87 2.74 0.06
CA LEU A 281 0.50 3.05 -0.35
C LEU A 281 -0.08 4.30 0.32
N GLY A 282 0.56 4.84 1.36
CA GLY A 282 -0.02 5.93 2.16
C GLY A 282 -0.52 7.13 1.35
N ARG A 283 0.28 7.66 0.41
CA ARG A 283 -0.15 8.79 -0.41
C ARG A 283 -1.27 8.45 -1.38
N ALA A 284 -1.29 7.22 -1.91
CA ALA A 284 -2.35 6.75 -2.78
C ALA A 284 -3.67 6.57 -2.02
N ILE A 285 -3.62 6.00 -0.81
CA ILE A 285 -4.78 5.82 0.08
C ILE A 285 -5.41 7.17 0.46
N TRP A 286 -4.60 8.20 0.76
CA TRP A 286 -5.13 9.54 1.07
C TRP A 286 -5.57 10.34 -0.16
N ALA A 287 -5.12 9.96 -1.35
CA ALA A 287 -5.56 10.60 -2.60
C ALA A 287 -6.86 10.01 -3.14
N HIS A 288 -7.17 8.77 -2.75
CA HIS A 288 -8.42 8.08 -3.02
C HIS A 288 -9.49 8.61 -2.07
#